data_AF-A0A1I4M5L0-F1
#
_entry.id   AF-A0A1I4M5L0-F1
#
_cell.length_a   1.000
_cell.length_b   1.000
_cell.length_c   1.000
_cell.angle_alpha   90.00
_cell.angle_beta   90.00
_cell.angle_gamma   90.00
#
_symmetry.space_group_name_H-M   'P 1'
#
loop_
_entity.id
_entity.type
_entity.pdbx_description
1 polymer ?
#
loop_
_entity_poly.entity_id
_entity_poly.type
_entity_poly.pdbx_seq_one_letter_code
_entity_poly.pdbx_strand_id
1 'polypeptide(L)' 'MGDQCSEKSWELGEHLNNLLKGTDIHFADAKADVVMNEIDYMHLDTDGHRKMARFVWGQVISILNER' A
#
# COMPACT_ATOMS: atom_id res chain seq x y z
N MET A 1 -6.65 12.91 -14.83
CA MET A 1 -5.70 11.78 -14.79
C MET A 1 -5.25 11.47 -16.21
N GLY A 2 -4.03 10.95 -16.40
CA GLY A 2 -3.53 10.56 -17.73
C GLY A 2 -4.05 9.19 -18.18
N ASP A 3 -3.65 8.76 -19.37
CA ASP A 3 -4.06 7.47 -19.94
C ASP A 3 -3.65 6.28 -19.04
N GLN A 4 -4.52 5.27 -18.97
CA GLN A 4 -4.31 4.00 -18.26
C GLN A 4 -3.96 4.16 -16.76
N CYS A 5 -4.56 5.16 -16.11
CA CYS A 5 -4.23 5.49 -14.72
C CYS A 5 -4.59 4.36 -13.74
N SER A 6 -5.66 3.62 -14.03
CA SER A 6 -6.09 2.43 -13.27
C SER A 6 -5.05 1.33 -13.30
N GLU A 7 -4.58 0.96 -14.50
CA GLU A 7 -3.58 -0.10 -14.69
C GLU A 7 -2.26 0.30 -14.03
N LYS A 8 -1.80 1.53 -14.26
CA LYS A 8 -0.57 2.06 -13.66
C LYS A 8 -0.61 2.04 -12.14
N SER A 9 -1.74 2.41 -11.54
CA SER A 9 -1.90 2.41 -10.09
C SER A 9 -1.94 0.97 -9.54
N TRP A 10 -2.53 0.04 -10.30
CA TRP A 10 -2.60 -1.37 -9.93
C TRP A 10 -1.25 -2.08 -9.95
N GLU A 11 -0.38 -1.73 -10.91
CA GLU A 11 0.96 -2.28 -11.13
C GLU A 11 2.04 -1.63 -10.25
N LEU A 12 1.79 -0.42 -9.71
CA LEU A 12 2.76 0.35 -8.93
C LEU A 12 3.36 -0.45 -7.76
N GLY A 13 2.54 -1.21 -7.03
CA GLY A 13 3.01 -2.03 -5.91
C GLY A 13 4.05 -3.06 -6.34
N GLU A 14 3.84 -3.72 -7.48
CA GLU A 14 4.79 -4.69 -8.03
C GLU A 14 6.10 -4.02 -8.45
N HIS A 15 6.02 -2.87 -9.13
CA HIS A 15 7.21 -2.12 -9.53
C HIS A 15 8.04 -1.65 -8.34
N LEU A 16 7.40 -1.17 -7.27
CA LEU A 16 8.09 -0.76 -6.04
C LEU A 16 8.72 -1.95 -5.33
N ASN A 17 8.01 -3.08 -5.21
CA ASN A 17 8.58 -4.30 -4.64
C ASN A 17 9.83 -4.77 -5.41
N ASN A 18 9.75 -4.75 -6.76
CA ASN A 18 10.87 -5.10 -7.61
C ASN A 18 12.05 -4.14 -7.46
N LEU A 19 11.79 -2.84 -7.34
CA LEU A 19 12.82 -1.80 -7.15
C LEU A 19 13.60 -1.99 -5.84
N LEU A 20 12.93 -2.45 -4.77
CA LEU A 20 13.53 -2.60 -3.45
C LEU A 20 14.26 -3.94 -3.25
N LYS A 21 14.20 -4.87 -4.21
CA LYS A 21 14.92 -6.15 -4.14
C LYS A 21 16.42 -5.92 -3.95
N GLY A 22 17.01 -6.65 -2.99
CA GLY A 22 18.43 -6.55 -2.67
C GLY A 22 18.81 -5.34 -1.80
N THR A 23 17.84 -4.56 -1.37
CA THR A 23 18.03 -3.51 -0.34
C THR A 23 17.55 -4.02 1.03
N ASP A 24 17.90 -3.29 2.09
CA ASP A 24 17.39 -3.51 3.45
C ASP A 24 16.13 -2.69 3.74
N ILE A 25 15.42 -2.25 2.69
CA ILE A 25 14.19 -1.47 2.81
C ILE A 25 13.01 -2.43 2.77
N HIS A 26 12.25 -2.47 3.86
CA HIS A 26 11.01 -3.25 3.91
C HIS A 26 9.93 -2.64 3.02
N PHE A 27 9.25 -3.50 2.27
CA PHE A 27 8.14 -3.13 1.39
C PHE A 27 6.81 -3.62 1.97
N ALA A 28 5.77 -2.78 1.89
CA ALA A 28 4.43 -3.11 2.33
C ALA A 28 3.41 -2.59 1.31
N ASP A 29 2.52 -3.47 0.85
CA ASP A 29 1.44 -3.15 -0.09
C ASP A 29 0.08 -3.37 0.58
N ALA A 30 -0.66 -2.28 0.79
CA ALA A 30 -1.97 -2.30 1.43
C ALA A 30 -3.13 -2.59 0.46
N LYS A 31 -2.85 -2.76 -0.83
CA LYS A 31 -3.85 -2.98 -1.91
C LYS A 31 -4.90 -4.04 -1.60
N ALA A 32 -4.53 -5.12 -0.91
CA ALA A 32 -5.45 -6.21 -0.57
C ALA A 32 -6.37 -5.88 0.62
N ASP A 33 -5.94 -4.97 1.50
CA ASP A 33 -6.59 -4.72 2.79
C ASP A 33 -7.29 -3.35 2.87
N VAL A 34 -6.91 -2.41 2.00
CA VAL A 34 -7.37 -1.02 2.02
C VAL A 34 -7.82 -0.60 0.63
N VAL A 35 -9.11 -0.26 0.50
CA VAL A 35 -9.72 0.17 -0.76
C VAL A 35 -10.04 1.66 -0.69
N MET A 36 -9.87 2.35 -1.82
CA MET A 36 -10.24 3.76 -1.97
C MET A 36 -11.76 3.94 -1.95
N ASN A 37 -12.22 5.14 -1.59
CA ASN A 37 -13.63 5.47 -1.56
C ASN A 37 -14.25 5.46 -2.99
N GLU A 38 -15.58 5.43 -3.08
CA GLU A 38 -16.29 5.48 -4.37
C GLU A 38 -16.70 6.90 -4.81
N ILE A 39 -16.27 7.94 -4.08
CA ILE A 39 -16.56 9.35 -4.39
C ILE A 39 -15.59 9.87 -5.46
N ASP A 40 -14.30 9.67 -5.23
CA ASP A 40 -13.23 10.10 -6.12
C ASP A 40 -12.25 9.00 -6.51
N TYR A 41 -12.40 7.80 -5.93
CA TYR A 41 -11.54 6.63 -6.20
C TYR A 41 -10.05 6.91 -6.01
N MET A 42 -9.72 7.88 -5.15
CA MET A 42 -8.36 8.38 -4.91
C MET A 42 -8.05 8.46 -3.42
N HIS A 43 -9.03 8.86 -2.60
CA HIS A 43 -8.83 9.00 -1.16
C HIS A 43 -9.44 7.83 -0.39
N LEU A 44 -8.98 7.68 0.86
CA LEU A 44 -9.60 6.78 1.81
C LEU A 44 -10.74 7.50 2.52
N ASP A 45 -11.78 6.76 2.89
CA ASP A 45 -12.74 7.24 3.87
C ASP A 45 -12.23 6.98 5.31
N THR A 46 -13.08 7.25 6.30
CA THR A 46 -12.72 7.05 7.71
C THR A 46 -12.39 5.59 8.05
N ASP A 47 -13.07 4.62 7.44
CA ASP A 47 -12.81 3.20 7.67
C ASP A 47 -11.52 2.75 6.96
N GLY A 48 -11.31 3.22 5.73
CA GLY A 48 -10.08 3.03 4.97
C GLY A 48 -8.85 3.55 5.72
N HIS A 49 -8.92 4.75 6.30
CA HIS A 49 -7.86 5.28 7.14
C HIS A 49 -7.60 4.43 8.39
N ARG A 50 -8.64 3.91 9.03
CA ARG A 50 -8.50 3.02 10.20
C ARG A 50 -7.86 1.68 9.82
N LYS A 51 -8.22 1.10 8.68
CA LYS A 51 -7.61 -0.12 8.14
C LYS A 51 -6.14 0.11 7.79
N MET A 52 -5.82 1.21 7.12
CA MET A 52 -4.43 1.58 6.80
C MET A 52 -3.57 1.73 8.06
N ALA A 53 -4.09 2.37 9.11
CA ALA A 53 -3.37 2.50 10.38
C ALA A 53 -3.05 1.13 11.02
N ARG A 54 -4.00 0.19 11.00
CA ARG A 54 -3.80 -1.18 11.52
C ARG A 54 -2.81 -1.96 10.67
N PHE A 55 -2.89 -1.84 9.35
CA PHE A 55 -1.97 -2.47 8.42
C PHE A 55 -0.53 -2.01 8.70
N VAL A 56 -0.28 -0.70 8.71
CA VAL A 56 1.06 -0.13 8.97
C VAL A 56 1.57 -0.55 10.35
N TRP A 57 0.72 -0.54 11.37
CA TRP A 57 1.09 -1.03 12.70
C TRP A 57 1.59 -2.48 12.66
N GLY A 58 0.87 -3.37 11.97
CA GLY A 58 1.28 -4.77 11.80
C GLY A 58 2.64 -4.91 11.11
N GLN A 59 2.87 -4.13 10.05
CA GLN A 59 4.15 -4.12 9.34
C GLN A 59 5.31 -3.69 10.24
N VAL A 60 5.14 -2.60 11.00
CA VAL A 60 6.16 -2.09 11.92
C VAL A 60 6.47 -3.12 13.01
N ILE A 61 5.46 -3.79 13.58
CA ILE A 61 5.67 -4.81 14.60
C ILE A 61 6.43 -6.03 14.04
N SER A 62 6.11 -6.47 12.81
CA SER A 62 6.85 -7.56 12.16
C SER A 62 8.32 -7.21 12.03
N ILE A 63 8.63 -6.03 11.50
CA ILE A 63 10.00 -5.54 11.30
C ILE A 63 10.78 -5.49 12.61
N LEU A 64 10.14 -5.03 13.70
CA LEU A 64 10.79 -4.93 15.00
C LEU A 64 11.00 -6.29 15.68
N ASN A 65 10.16 -7.28 15.39
CA ASN A 65 10.22 -8.63 15.95
C ASN A 65 11.06 -9.62 15.14
N GLU A 66 11.45 -9.28 13.91
CA GLU A 66 12.36 -10.06 13.05
C GLU A 66 13.84 -9.92 13.46
N ARG A 67 14.14 -9.10 14.48
CA ARG A 67 15.47 -8.91 15.10
C ARG A 67 15.69 -9.81 16.30
#